data_AF-A0A7Y3TMR9-F1
#
_entry.id   AF-A0A7Y3TMR9-F1
#
_cell.length_a   1.000
_cell.length_b   1.000
_cell.length_c   1.000
_cell.angle_alpha   90.00
_cell.angle_beta   90.00
_cell.angle_gamma   90.00
#
_symmetry.space_group_name_H-M   'P 1'
#
loop_
_entity.id
_entity.type
_entity.pdbx_description
1 polymer ?
#
loop_
_entity_poly.entity_id
_entity_poly.type
_entity_poly.pdbx_seq_one_letter_code
_entity_poly.pdbx_strand_id
1 'polypeptide(L)'
;MQLKMGVMTFSAIGLLFLGACSSGNQTTAPASSPAASAPAETQPSTAASLAAKAESGEKHGGQGGQVIESGPYHLELVTAKEATATHIDFFLQKGDNHESIPNAKVTAQVQLPDGSQKSLPMKYDAGDKHYTAILPGAATGEHKVAILSDIRGEKVNGRFSFKQ
;
A
#
# COMPACT_ATOMS: atom_id res chain seq x y z
N MET A 1 -57.28 1.03 -25.90
CA MET A 1 -57.54 0.29 -24.66
C MET A 1 -56.51 0.70 -23.63
N GLN A 2 -56.94 1.28 -22.52
CA GLN A 2 -56.10 1.71 -21.39
C GLN A 2 -55.89 0.49 -20.46
N LEU A 3 -54.65 0.09 -20.17
CA LEU A 3 -54.39 -0.93 -19.14
C LEU A 3 -53.50 -0.34 -18.05
N LYS A 4 -53.98 -0.54 -16.83
CA LYS A 4 -53.65 0.16 -15.58
C LYS A 4 -52.28 -0.22 -15.02
N MET A 5 -51.63 0.79 -14.44
CA MET A 5 -50.40 0.76 -13.64
C MET A 5 -50.66 0.12 -12.28
N GLY A 6 -49.78 -0.79 -11.82
CA GLY A 6 -49.79 -1.34 -10.46
C GLY A 6 -48.51 -0.97 -9.72
N VAL A 7 -48.63 -0.11 -8.71
CA VAL A 7 -47.56 0.23 -7.75
C VAL A 7 -47.76 -0.64 -6.51
N MET A 8 -46.70 -1.35 -6.09
CA MET A 8 -46.68 -2.10 -4.84
C MET A 8 -45.59 -1.52 -3.94
N THR A 9 -46.00 -0.74 -2.94
CA THR A 9 -45.15 -0.25 -1.86
C THR A 9 -45.23 -1.22 -0.68
N PHE A 10 -44.11 -1.80 -0.27
CA PHE A 10 -43.99 -2.46 1.04
C PHE A 10 -43.10 -1.61 1.94
N SER A 11 -43.74 -1.07 2.98
CA SER A 11 -43.13 -0.33 4.08
C SER A 11 -42.88 -1.30 5.22
N ALA A 12 -41.66 -1.35 5.75
CA ALA A 12 -41.40 -1.95 7.06
C ALA A 12 -40.31 -1.16 7.78
N ILE A 13 -40.74 -0.59 8.91
CA ILE A 13 -40.02 0.24 9.87
C ILE A 13 -39.05 -0.62 10.68
N GLY A 14 -37.86 -0.10 10.95
CA GLY A 14 -36.91 -0.68 11.90
C GLY A 14 -35.82 0.28 12.31
N LEU A 15 -36.13 1.20 13.24
CA LEU A 15 -35.17 2.02 13.98
C LEU A 15 -34.93 1.39 15.35
N LEU A 16 -33.70 0.95 15.64
CA LEU A 16 -33.23 0.79 17.01
C LEU A 16 -31.78 1.30 17.11
N PHE A 17 -31.66 2.50 17.68
CA PHE A 17 -30.42 3.05 18.20
C PHE A 17 -30.30 2.73 19.71
N LEU A 18 -29.09 2.95 20.24
CA LEU A 18 -28.68 3.08 21.65
C LEU A 18 -28.02 1.85 22.30
N GLY A 19 -26.69 1.93 22.39
CA GLY A 19 -25.87 1.21 23.36
C GLY A 19 -24.57 1.97 23.62
N ALA A 20 -24.66 3.08 24.37
CA ALA A 20 -23.50 3.77 24.93
C ALA A 20 -23.18 3.14 26.31
N CYS A 21 -21.99 2.56 26.47
CA CYS A 21 -21.47 2.18 27.78
C CYS A 21 -20.28 3.06 28.13
N SER A 22 -20.53 3.89 29.12
CA SER A 22 -19.62 4.82 29.80
C SER A 22 -18.52 4.09 30.57
N SER A 23 -17.39 4.78 30.70
CA SER A 23 -16.21 4.46 31.50
C SER A 23 -16.51 4.11 32.96
N GLY A 24 -15.83 3.09 33.49
CA GLY A 24 -15.73 2.80 34.92
C GLY A 24 -14.27 2.59 35.30
N ASN A 25 -13.72 3.52 36.07
CA ASN A 25 -12.40 3.45 36.69
C ASN A 25 -12.56 2.92 38.12
N GLN A 26 -12.00 1.76 38.42
CA GLN A 26 -11.88 1.25 39.80
C GLN A 26 -10.51 0.59 39.97
N THR A 27 -9.64 1.27 40.71
CA THR A 27 -8.41 0.76 41.30
C THR A 27 -8.73 0.18 42.67
N THR A 28 -8.36 -1.08 42.92
CA THR A 28 -7.96 -1.56 44.26
C THR A 28 -7.04 -2.77 44.11
N ALA A 29 -5.79 -2.67 44.57
CA ALA A 29 -4.95 -3.83 44.94
C ALA A 29 -5.18 -4.12 46.43
N PRO A 30 -5.02 -5.37 46.92
CA PRO A 30 -3.69 -5.79 47.36
C PRO A 30 -3.35 -7.28 47.13
N ALA A 31 -2.09 -7.57 47.45
CA ALA A 31 -1.31 -8.77 47.19
C ALA A 31 -1.83 -10.09 47.81
N SER A 32 -1.51 -11.20 47.14
CA SER A 32 -1.20 -12.50 47.76
C SER A 32 -0.35 -13.34 46.78
N SER A 33 0.91 -13.59 47.16
CA SER A 33 1.77 -14.69 46.70
C SER A 33 1.22 -16.02 47.29
N PRO A 34 1.49 -17.26 46.80
CA PRO A 34 2.72 -17.69 46.12
C PRO A 34 2.59 -18.81 45.05
N ALA A 35 3.77 -19.22 44.59
CA ALA A 35 4.18 -20.54 44.09
C ALA A 35 4.44 -20.66 42.58
N ALA A 36 5.73 -20.90 42.31
CA ALA A 36 6.31 -21.17 41.01
C ALA A 36 5.77 -22.49 40.42
N SER A 37 5.54 -22.48 39.11
CA SER A 37 5.54 -23.66 38.26
C SER A 37 6.06 -23.27 36.88
N ALA A 38 6.92 -24.12 36.35
CA ALA A 38 7.84 -23.88 35.24
C ALA A 38 7.16 -23.50 33.91
N PRO A 39 7.80 -22.67 33.05
CA PRO A 39 7.40 -22.54 31.66
C PRO A 39 7.86 -23.75 30.85
N ALA A 40 6.90 -24.34 30.15
CA ALA A 40 7.08 -25.34 29.12
C ALA A 40 7.78 -24.76 27.87
N GLU A 41 8.31 -25.69 27.08
CA GLU A 41 9.19 -25.55 25.92
C GLU A 41 8.89 -24.42 24.94
N THR A 42 9.97 -23.73 24.57
CA THR A 42 10.08 -22.81 23.44
C THR A 42 10.01 -23.59 22.13
N GLN A 43 8.87 -23.60 21.47
CA GLN A 43 8.77 -24.04 20.08
C GLN A 43 9.23 -22.89 19.16
N PRO A 44 10.26 -23.08 18.30
CA PRO A 44 10.65 -22.05 17.34
C PRO A 44 9.55 -21.93 16.28
N SER A 45 8.81 -20.82 16.31
CA SER A 45 8.01 -20.41 15.17
C SER A 45 8.96 -19.90 14.10
N THR A 46 9.20 -20.74 13.10
CA THR A 46 9.93 -20.41 11.88
C THR A 46 9.18 -19.27 11.17
N ALA A 47 9.53 -18.03 11.49
CA ALA A 47 9.16 -16.88 10.69
C ALA A 47 9.87 -17.05 9.34
N ALA A 48 9.12 -17.53 8.34
CA ALA A 48 9.55 -17.53 6.96
C ALA A 48 9.77 -16.07 6.54
N SER A 49 11.01 -15.61 6.68
CA SER A 49 11.51 -14.43 5.99
C SER A 49 11.36 -14.72 4.50
N LEU A 50 10.33 -14.14 3.87
CA LEU A 50 10.26 -14.03 2.42
C LEU A 50 11.37 -13.04 2.02
N ALA A 51 12.60 -13.54 1.98
CA ALA A 51 13.66 -12.95 1.21
C ALA A 51 13.20 -13.04 -0.25
N ALA A 52 12.72 -11.92 -0.79
CA ALA A 52 12.46 -11.77 -2.21
C ALA A 52 13.76 -12.11 -2.94
N LYS A 53 13.78 -13.28 -3.57
CA LYS A 53 14.81 -13.72 -4.48
C LYS A 53 14.80 -12.73 -5.64
N ALA A 54 15.85 -11.92 -5.77
CA ALA A 54 16.07 -11.11 -6.95
C ALA A 54 16.28 -12.06 -8.15
N GLU A 55 15.20 -12.39 -8.85
CA GLU A 55 15.29 -13.08 -10.13
C GLU A 55 15.69 -12.07 -11.18
N SER A 56 16.87 -12.28 -11.75
CA SER A 56 17.40 -11.58 -12.91
C SER A 56 16.63 -12.02 -14.17
N GLY A 57 15.39 -11.58 -14.29
CA GLY A 57 14.60 -11.65 -15.53
C GLY A 57 14.60 -10.29 -16.21
N GLU A 58 15.02 -10.25 -17.48
CA GLU A 58 14.82 -9.16 -18.46
C GLU A 58 14.87 -7.73 -17.91
N LYS A 59 16.11 -7.27 -17.66
CA LYS A 59 16.45 -5.96 -17.12
C LYS A 59 15.90 -4.81 -17.97
N HIS A 60 14.77 -4.24 -17.55
CA HIS A 60 14.53 -2.81 -17.73
C HIS A 60 15.28 -2.09 -16.59
N GLY A 61 16.31 -1.29 -16.90
CA GLY A 61 16.91 -0.37 -15.91
C GLY A 61 17.93 -0.93 -14.91
N GLY A 62 18.31 -2.21 -14.95
CA GLY A 62 19.55 -2.72 -14.33
C GLY A 62 19.73 -2.68 -12.80
N GLN A 63 18.86 -2.00 -12.06
CA GLN A 63 19.00 -1.72 -10.61
C GLN A 63 18.15 -2.62 -9.70
N GLY A 64 17.17 -3.36 -10.23
CA GLY A 64 16.29 -4.24 -9.45
C GLY A 64 15.39 -3.44 -8.48
N GLY A 65 14.12 -3.28 -8.84
CA GLY A 65 13.15 -2.58 -8.01
C GLY A 65 12.42 -3.49 -7.02
N GLN A 66 11.56 -2.86 -6.23
CA GLN A 66 10.52 -3.59 -5.49
C GLN A 66 9.36 -3.85 -6.41
N VAL A 67 8.95 -5.12 -6.51
CA VAL A 67 7.87 -5.56 -7.39
C VAL A 67 6.64 -5.94 -6.57
N ILE A 68 5.47 -5.58 -7.07
CA ILE A 68 4.16 -6.05 -6.62
C ILE A 68 3.40 -6.54 -7.84
N GLU A 69 2.91 -7.78 -7.76
CA GLU A 69 1.94 -8.31 -8.72
C GLU A 69 0.51 -8.06 -8.21
N SER A 70 -0.33 -7.45 -9.02
CA SER A 70 -1.73 -7.14 -8.68
C SER A 70 -2.65 -7.59 -9.80
N GLY A 71 -3.17 -8.81 -9.69
CA GLY A 71 -3.95 -9.41 -10.76
C GLY A 71 -3.10 -9.52 -12.04
N PRO A 72 -3.52 -8.93 -13.17
CA PRO A 72 -2.75 -8.97 -14.41
C PRO A 72 -1.67 -7.88 -14.50
N TYR A 73 -1.44 -7.11 -13.44
CA TYR A 73 -0.56 -5.94 -13.46
C TYR A 73 0.74 -6.20 -12.69
N HIS A 74 1.85 -5.79 -13.30
CA HIS A 74 3.18 -5.75 -12.70
C HIS A 74 3.51 -4.30 -12.33
N LEU A 75 3.83 -4.08 -11.05
CA LEU A 75 4.12 -2.77 -10.48
C LEU A 75 5.54 -2.79 -9.89
N GLU A 76 6.49 -2.11 -10.51
CA GLU A 76 7.86 -2.02 -10.01
C GLU A 76 8.21 -0.59 -9.60
N LEU A 77 8.73 -0.43 -8.38
CA LEU A 77 9.28 0.82 -7.87
C LEU A 77 10.82 0.73 -7.83
N VAL A 78 11.47 1.64 -8.54
CA VAL A 78 12.92 1.87 -8.48
C VAL A 78 13.14 3.28 -7.96
N THR A 79 14.12 3.44 -7.07
CA THR A 79 14.50 4.77 -6.56
C THR A 79 15.99 5.00 -6.70
N ALA A 80 16.37 6.21 -7.07
CA ALA A 80 17.77 6.62 -7.17
C ALA A 80 18.01 7.85 -6.29
N LYS A 81 19.00 7.76 -5.42
CA LYS A 81 19.41 8.88 -4.56
C LYS A 81 20.21 9.90 -5.35
N GLU A 82 19.86 11.17 -5.20
CA GLU A 82 20.65 12.31 -5.68
C GLU A 82 21.09 13.19 -4.50
N ALA A 83 21.89 14.23 -4.77
CA ALA A 83 22.44 15.10 -3.73
C ALA A 83 21.36 15.82 -2.90
N THR A 84 20.26 16.22 -3.53
CA THR A 84 19.19 17.02 -2.89
C THR A 84 17.79 16.46 -3.16
N ALA A 85 17.69 15.27 -3.73
CA ALA A 85 16.43 14.68 -4.15
C ALA A 85 16.52 13.15 -4.24
N THR A 86 15.38 12.51 -4.45
CA THR A 86 15.29 11.11 -4.87
C THR A 86 14.48 11.04 -6.16
N HIS A 87 15.07 10.43 -7.20
CA HIS A 87 14.36 10.03 -8.41
C HIS A 87 13.50 8.82 -8.08
N ILE A 88 12.22 8.87 -8.46
CA ILE A 88 11.27 7.77 -8.28
C ILE A 88 10.78 7.34 -9.65
N ASP A 89 11.13 6.11 -10.01
CA ASP A 89 10.72 5.45 -11.25
C ASP A 89 9.70 4.37 -10.92
N PHE A 90 8.58 4.41 -11.62
CA PHE A 90 7.49 3.47 -11.44
C PHE A 90 7.10 2.83 -12.77
N PHE A 91 7.38 1.54 -12.91
CA PHE A 91 6.97 0.76 -14.07
C PHE A 91 5.58 0.19 -13.79
N LEU A 92 4.63 0.61 -14.61
CA LEU A 92 3.26 0.09 -14.61
C LEU A 92 3.07 -0.74 -15.88
N GLN A 93 2.96 -2.04 -15.72
CA GLN A 93 2.98 -3.00 -16.81
C GLN A 93 1.82 -4.00 -16.71
N LYS A 94 1.50 -4.69 -17.80
CA LYS A 94 0.40 -5.66 -17.88
C LYS A 94 0.83 -6.96 -18.55
N GLY A 95 0.31 -8.07 -18.01
CA GLY A 95 0.48 -9.41 -18.57
C GLY A 95 1.91 -9.95 -18.45
N ASP A 96 2.08 -11.20 -18.84
CA ASP A 96 3.35 -11.94 -18.70
C ASP A 96 4.50 -11.35 -19.54
N ASN A 97 4.17 -10.57 -20.58
CA ASN A 97 5.15 -9.88 -21.41
C ASN A 97 5.56 -8.51 -20.87
N HIS A 98 5.05 -8.11 -19.70
CA HIS A 98 5.35 -6.83 -19.04
C HIS A 98 5.14 -5.61 -19.95
N GLU A 99 4.03 -5.57 -20.69
CA GLU A 99 3.73 -4.46 -21.59
C GLU A 99 3.45 -3.16 -20.80
N SER A 100 4.23 -2.10 -21.07
CA SER A 100 4.11 -0.80 -20.40
C SER A 100 2.77 -0.10 -20.67
N ILE A 101 2.21 0.55 -19.64
CA ILE A 101 0.92 1.26 -19.72
C ILE A 101 1.15 2.79 -19.69
N PRO A 102 1.15 3.50 -20.84
CA PRO A 102 1.54 4.92 -20.94
C PRO A 102 0.47 5.95 -20.52
N ASN A 103 -0.81 5.55 -20.43
CA ASN A 103 -1.94 6.48 -20.33
C ASN A 103 -2.74 6.34 -19.03
N ALA A 104 -2.06 6.05 -17.92
CA ALA A 104 -2.64 6.02 -16.58
C ALA A 104 -2.44 7.37 -15.88
N LYS A 105 -3.32 7.70 -14.93
CA LYS A 105 -3.05 8.77 -13.97
C LYS A 105 -2.36 8.15 -12.77
N VAL A 106 -1.12 8.54 -12.51
CA VAL A 106 -0.31 7.97 -11.43
C VAL A 106 0.11 9.06 -10.46
N THR A 107 -0.10 8.81 -9.17
CA THR A 107 0.35 9.68 -8.07
C THR A 107 1.10 8.84 -7.04
N ALA A 108 2.29 9.30 -6.63
CA ALA A 108 3.00 8.77 -5.48
C ALA A 108 2.65 9.58 -4.22
N GLN A 109 2.08 8.91 -3.22
CA GLN A 109 1.91 9.46 -1.88
C GLN A 109 3.06 8.97 -1.00
N VAL A 110 4.00 9.86 -0.69
CA VAL A 110 5.20 9.54 0.08
C VAL A 110 5.07 10.05 1.50
N GLN A 111 5.12 9.16 2.48
CA GLN A 111 5.36 9.52 3.87
C GLN A 111 6.87 9.56 4.12
N LEU A 112 7.37 10.72 4.54
CA LEU A 112 8.76 10.94 4.94
C LEU A 112 9.07 10.30 6.30
N PRO A 113 10.36 10.14 6.66
CA PRO A 113 10.77 9.56 7.94
C PRO A 113 10.23 10.31 9.17
N ASP A 114 9.97 11.61 9.05
CA ASP A 114 9.36 12.44 10.09
C ASP A 114 7.83 12.28 10.21
N GLY A 115 7.23 11.45 9.35
CA GLY A 115 5.80 11.20 9.29
C GLY A 115 5.01 12.15 8.39
N SER A 116 5.61 13.25 7.92
CA SER A 116 4.98 14.18 6.98
C SER A 116 4.72 13.54 5.62
N GLN A 117 3.76 14.06 4.86
CA GLN A 117 3.35 13.48 3.58
C GLN A 117 3.60 14.43 2.41
N LYS A 118 3.95 13.85 1.26
CA LYS A 118 4.11 14.50 -0.04
C LYS A 118 3.27 13.77 -1.07
N SER A 119 2.49 14.53 -1.84
CA SER A 119 1.73 14.01 -2.98
C SER A 119 2.42 14.44 -4.27
N LEU A 120 2.96 13.47 -5.01
CA LEU A 120 3.74 13.71 -6.21
C LEU A 120 2.97 13.14 -7.43
N PRO A 121 2.45 14.00 -8.32
CA PRO A 121 1.95 13.51 -9.60
C PRO A 121 3.13 12.97 -10.42
N MET A 122 2.99 11.76 -10.95
CA MET A 122 4.03 11.14 -11.77
C MET A 122 3.75 11.36 -13.25
N LYS A 123 4.79 11.62 -14.03
CA LYS A 123 4.68 11.86 -15.48
C LYS A 123 5.20 10.64 -16.23
N TYR A 124 4.50 10.22 -17.26
CA TYR A 124 4.99 9.14 -18.11
C TYR A 124 6.12 9.63 -19.02
N ASP A 125 7.25 8.95 -18.97
CA ASP A 125 8.34 9.07 -19.94
C ASP A 125 8.15 8.04 -21.05
N ALA A 126 7.93 8.51 -22.27
CA ALA A 126 7.71 7.63 -23.42
C ALA A 126 8.99 7.00 -23.96
N GLY A 127 10.16 7.61 -23.71
CA GLY A 127 11.46 7.06 -24.10
C GLY A 127 11.83 5.84 -23.26
N ASP A 128 11.69 5.98 -21.94
CA ASP A 128 12.08 4.95 -20.98
C ASP A 128 10.90 4.10 -20.45
N LYS A 129 9.69 4.39 -20.95
CA LYS A 129 8.45 3.62 -20.75
C LYS A 129 7.99 3.44 -19.29
N HIS A 130 8.24 4.41 -18.43
CA HIS A 130 7.82 4.37 -17.03
C HIS A 130 7.32 5.73 -16.55
N TYR A 131 6.77 5.78 -15.34
CA TYR A 131 6.34 7.03 -14.71
C TYR A 131 7.45 7.55 -13.79
N THR A 132 7.74 8.85 -13.87
CA THR A 132 8.78 9.50 -13.08
C THR A 132 8.21 10.56 -12.14
N ALA A 133 8.80 10.69 -10.97
CA ALA A 133 8.62 11.83 -10.08
C ALA A 133 9.90 12.13 -9.28
N ILE A 134 10.05 13.39 -8.88
CA ILE A 134 11.14 13.82 -8.01
C ILE A 134 10.60 14.07 -6.62
N LEU A 135 11.13 13.36 -5.63
CA LEU A 135 10.92 13.69 -4.23
C LEU A 135 12.01 14.67 -3.79
N PRO A 136 11.68 15.94 -3.49
CA PRO A 136 12.67 16.90 -3.05
C PRO A 136 13.12 16.63 -1.61
N GLY A 137 14.40 16.88 -1.35
CA GLY A 137 15.04 16.69 -0.06
C GLY A 137 15.93 15.45 -0.03
N ALA A 138 16.72 15.34 1.04
CA ALA A 138 17.66 14.25 1.29
C ALA A 138 17.46 13.68 2.70
N ALA A 139 16.20 13.60 3.16
CA ALA A 139 15.88 13.04 4.45
C ALA A 139 16.37 11.58 4.52
N THR A 140 17.12 11.24 5.56
CA THR A 140 17.63 9.88 5.77
C THR A 140 16.62 9.03 6.52
N GLY A 141 16.51 7.75 6.17
CA GLY A 141 15.62 6.82 6.84
C GLY A 141 14.50 6.26 5.95
N GLU A 142 13.52 5.63 6.59
CA GLU A 142 12.45 4.90 5.91
C GLU A 142 11.38 5.85 5.36
N HIS A 143 11.13 5.74 4.06
CA HIS A 143 10.05 6.39 3.34
C HIS A 143 9.00 5.34 3.00
N LYS A 144 7.72 5.62 3.26
CA LYS A 144 6.62 4.75 2.84
C LYS A 144 5.93 5.35 1.64
N VAL A 145 5.67 4.56 0.62
CA VAL A 145 5.08 5.04 -0.64
C VAL A 145 3.79 4.29 -0.90
N ALA A 146 2.71 5.01 -1.16
CA ALA A 146 1.54 4.47 -1.82
C ALA A 146 1.47 5.02 -3.24
N ILE A 147 1.61 4.14 -4.23
CA ILE A 147 1.37 4.49 -5.63
C ILE A 147 -0.11 4.28 -5.92
N LEU A 148 -0.75 5.34 -6.39
CA LEU A 148 -2.16 5.34 -6.79
C LEU A 148 -2.23 5.44 -8.30
N SER A 149 -2.66 4.36 -8.97
CA SER A 149 -2.81 4.34 -10.43
C SER A 149 -4.26 4.21 -10.83
N ASP A 150 -4.66 5.03 -11.79
CA ASP A 150 -5.96 4.98 -12.46
C ASP A 150 -5.75 4.67 -13.94
N ILE A 151 -6.10 3.45 -14.34
CA ILE A 151 -6.02 2.94 -15.70
C ILE A 151 -7.43 3.00 -16.28
N ARG A 152 -7.79 4.14 -16.86
CA ARG A 152 -9.11 4.35 -17.50
C ARG A 152 -10.29 4.02 -16.57
N GLY A 153 -10.19 4.36 -15.29
CA GLY A 153 -11.19 4.12 -14.26
C GLY A 153 -10.90 2.90 -13.37
N GLU A 154 -10.03 1.98 -13.80
CA GLU A 154 -9.59 0.86 -12.97
C GLU A 154 -8.49 1.31 -12.00
N LYS A 155 -8.63 0.97 -10.71
CA LYS A 155 -7.67 1.34 -9.67
C LYS A 155 -6.69 0.21 -9.43
N VAL A 156 -5.41 0.50 -9.63
CA VAL A 156 -4.31 -0.45 -9.42
C VAL A 156 -3.26 0.22 -8.54
N ASN A 157 -3.29 -0.06 -7.24
CA ASN A 157 -2.48 0.63 -6.24
C ASN A 157 -1.41 -0.29 -5.68
N GLY A 158 -0.23 0.26 -5.42
CA GLY A 158 0.89 -0.44 -4.80
C GLY A 158 1.34 0.25 -3.51
N ARG A 159 1.85 -0.52 -2.54
CA ARG A 159 2.47 0.01 -1.32
C ARG A 159 3.91 -0.48 -1.22
N PHE A 160 4.84 0.45 -1.17
CA PHE A 160 6.28 0.20 -1.16
C PHE A 160 6.94 0.93 0.01
N SER A 161 8.21 0.63 0.29
CA SER A 161 9.03 1.49 1.14
C SER A 161 10.47 1.51 0.67
N PHE A 162 11.19 2.61 0.86
CA PHE A 162 12.62 2.66 0.56
C PHE A 162 13.37 3.41 1.65
N LYS A 163 14.68 3.15 1.74
CA LYS A 163 15.58 3.84 2.66
C LYS A 163 16.57 4.68 1.87
N GLN A 164 16.85 5.89 2.38
CA GLN A 164 17.84 6.83 1.87
C GLN A 164 19.01 7.00 2.84
#